data_AF-A0A8W8MI17-F1
#
_entry.id   AF-A0A8W8MI17-F1
#
_cell.length_a   1.000
_cell.length_b   1.000
_cell.length_c   1.000
_cell.angle_alpha   90.00
_cell.angle_beta   90.00
_cell.angle_gamma   90.00
#
_symmetry.space_group_name_H-M   'P 1'
#
loop_
_entity.id
_entity.type
_entity.pdbx_description
1 polymer ?
#
loop_
_entity_poly.entity_id
_entity_poly.type
_entity_poly.pdbx_seq_one_letter_code
_entity_poly.pdbx_strand_id
1 'polypeptide(L)'
;MKPATDLCHTCQSFSSTLSCSGNLNEEEKEDILSKYQEHVGHVKEQRDHYRDQCAAAKSTFVQLTPEQKIRGQPPCTLQSEFHYSFDYAQQVHYPHYAQQVGPLFFKTPRKCQCFGICCEGSGTQIFYLVDEAQHSNKGANTVTSMLHHHFMYHGLGETDVKLHMDNCSGQNKNNTVIG
;
A
#
# COMPACT_ATOMS: atom_id res chain seq x y z
N MET A 1 -4.49 -5.03 24.21
CA MET A 1 -5.34 -5.41 23.05
C MET A 1 -4.64 -6.53 22.32
N LYS A 2 -5.36 -7.57 21.89
CA LYS A 2 -4.80 -8.47 20.86
C LYS A 2 -4.58 -7.62 19.59
N PRO A 3 -3.45 -7.75 18.90
CA PRO A 3 -3.26 -7.10 17.60
C PRO A 3 -4.44 -7.43 16.69
N ALA A 4 -4.86 -6.49 15.85
CA ALA A 4 -5.78 -6.80 14.78
C ALA A 4 -5.20 -7.95 13.96
N THR A 5 -5.99 -8.97 13.70
CA THR A 5 -5.58 -10.07 12.84
C THR A 5 -5.44 -9.53 11.41
N ASP A 6 -4.36 -9.88 10.71
CA ASP A 6 -4.10 -9.56 9.29
C ASP A 6 -5.07 -10.28 8.32
N LEU A 7 -6.34 -10.42 8.72
CA LEU A 7 -7.37 -11.04 7.92
C LEU A 7 -8.13 -9.94 7.17
N CYS A 8 -8.26 -10.10 5.85
CA CYS A 8 -9.11 -9.24 5.05
C CYS A 8 -10.58 -9.36 5.50
N HIS A 9 -11.43 -8.41 5.09
CA HIS A 9 -12.85 -8.39 5.47
C HIS A 9 -13.56 -9.71 5.11
N THR A 10 -13.21 -10.32 3.98
CA THR A 10 -13.76 -11.62 3.54
C THR A 10 -13.37 -12.75 4.49
N CYS A 11 -12.09 -12.87 4.85
CA CYS A 11 -11.60 -13.82 5.85
C CYS A 11 -12.27 -13.61 7.22
N GLN A 12 -12.41 -12.36 7.65
CA GLN A 12 -13.09 -12.03 8.92
C GLN A 12 -14.57 -12.42 8.88
N SER A 13 -15.25 -12.17 7.76
CA SER A 13 -16.63 -12.58 7.55
C SER A 13 -16.78 -14.09 7.65
N PHE A 14 -15.98 -14.86 6.91
CA PHE A 14 -16.02 -16.33 6.97
C PHE A 14 -15.72 -16.86 8.37
N SER A 15 -14.67 -16.35 9.02
CA SER A 15 -14.32 -16.75 10.40
C SER A 15 -15.44 -16.43 11.39
N SER A 16 -16.09 -15.28 11.24
CA SER A 16 -17.19 -14.87 12.11
C SER A 16 -18.41 -15.76 11.90
N THR A 17 -18.79 -16.02 10.65
CA THR A 17 -19.91 -16.91 10.30
C THR A 17 -19.68 -18.33 10.81
N LEU A 18 -18.47 -18.87 10.63
CA LEU A 18 -18.11 -20.21 11.13
C LEU A 18 -18.10 -20.27 12.66
N SER A 19 -17.65 -19.20 13.34
CA SER A 19 -17.68 -19.12 14.81
C SER A 19 -19.11 -19.02 15.39
N CYS A 20 -20.05 -18.47 14.62
CA CYS A 20 -21.46 -18.34 14.98
C CYS A 20 -22.34 -19.44 14.36
N SER A 21 -21.75 -20.59 14.00
CA SER A 21 -22.41 -21.66 13.22
C SER A 21 -23.45 -22.50 13.99
N GLY A 22 -23.81 -22.12 15.22
CA GLY A 22 -24.77 -22.85 16.05
C GLY A 22 -26.18 -22.99 15.44
N ASN A 23 -26.53 -22.12 14.49
CA ASN A 23 -27.81 -22.14 13.78
C ASN A 23 -27.71 -22.63 12.32
N LEU A 24 -26.51 -23.04 11.86
CA LEU A 24 -26.28 -23.46 10.48
C LEU A 24 -26.38 -24.98 10.35
N ASN A 25 -26.90 -25.42 9.21
CA ASN A 25 -27.00 -26.82 8.84
C ASN A 25 -25.60 -27.35 8.49
N GLU A 26 -25.37 -28.68 8.53
CA GLU A 26 -24.07 -29.24 8.14
C GLU A 26 -23.71 -28.95 6.67
N GLU A 27 -24.69 -28.97 5.77
CA GLU A 27 -24.49 -28.63 4.34
C GLU A 27 -24.08 -27.17 4.14
N GLU A 28 -24.64 -26.24 4.92
CA GLU A 28 -24.29 -24.81 4.85
C GLU A 28 -22.89 -24.56 5.42
N LYS A 29 -22.50 -25.28 6.48
CA LYS A 29 -21.14 -25.21 7.02
C LYS A 29 -20.12 -25.72 6.01
N GLU A 30 -20.42 -26.81 5.30
CA GLU A 30 -19.53 -27.38 4.29
C GLU A 30 -19.33 -26.42 3.10
N ASP A 31 -20.39 -25.78 2.60
CA ASP A 31 -20.29 -24.77 1.54
C ASP A 31 -19.46 -23.54 1.97
N ILE A 32 -19.67 -23.04 3.19
CA ILE A 32 -18.89 -21.91 3.72
C ILE A 32 -17.41 -22.28 3.88
N LEU A 33 -17.12 -23.49 4.36
CA LEU A 33 -15.74 -23.98 4.49
C LEU A 33 -15.07 -24.13 3.11
N SER A 34 -15.78 -24.65 2.11
CA SER A 34 -15.27 -24.76 0.75
C SER A 34 -14.91 -23.39 0.18
N LYS A 35 -15.80 -22.41 0.27
CA LYS A 35 -15.56 -21.03 -0.17
C LYS A 35 -14.42 -20.36 0.58
N TYR A 36 -14.32 -20.62 1.89
CA TYR A 36 -13.21 -20.12 2.69
C TYR A 36 -11.86 -20.70 2.23
N GLN A 37 -11.79 -22.01 1.98
CA GLN A 37 -10.57 -22.66 1.48
C GLN A 37 -10.16 -22.15 0.10
N GLU A 38 -11.12 -21.98 -0.82
CA GLU A 38 -10.89 -21.40 -2.14
C GLU A 38 -10.32 -19.98 -2.02
N HIS A 39 -10.94 -19.14 -1.19
CA HIS A 39 -10.46 -17.79 -0.92
C HIS A 39 -9.04 -17.77 -0.36
N VAL A 40 -8.74 -18.63 0.63
CA VAL A 40 -7.39 -18.76 1.20
C VAL A 40 -6.39 -19.23 0.16
N GLY A 41 -6.79 -20.14 -0.74
CA GLY A 41 -5.98 -20.58 -1.88
C GLY A 41 -5.58 -19.41 -2.78
N HIS A 42 -6.56 -18.61 -3.23
CA HIS A 42 -6.31 -17.43 -4.05
C HIS A 42 -5.41 -16.38 -3.36
N VAL A 43 -5.66 -16.09 -2.09
CA VAL A 43 -4.83 -15.14 -1.31
C VAL A 43 -3.39 -15.63 -1.21
N LYS A 44 -3.19 -16.95 -1.07
CA LYS A 44 -1.86 -17.55 -1.04
C LYS A 44 -1.15 -17.41 -2.38
N GLU A 45 -1.84 -17.72 -3.48
CA GLU A 45 -1.28 -17.57 -4.84
C GLU A 45 -0.85 -16.13 -5.11
N GLN A 46 -1.69 -15.15 -4.78
CA GLN A 46 -1.36 -13.73 -4.92
C GLN A 46 -0.14 -13.33 -4.07
N ARG A 47 -0.08 -13.83 -2.83
CA ARG A 47 1.04 -13.56 -1.91
C ARG A 47 2.34 -14.18 -2.40
N ASP A 48 2.29 -15.38 -2.93
CA ASP A 48 3.46 -16.07 -3.49
C ASP A 48 3.94 -15.34 -4.76
N HIS A 49 3.01 -14.91 -5.63
CA HIS A 49 3.35 -14.07 -6.79
C HIS A 49 4.04 -12.76 -6.39
N TYR A 50 3.52 -12.04 -5.39
CA TYR A 50 4.14 -10.82 -4.87
C TYR A 50 5.56 -11.09 -4.36
N ARG A 51 5.74 -12.17 -3.61
CA ARG A 51 7.06 -12.56 -3.07
C ARG A 51 8.06 -12.86 -4.18
N ASP A 52 7.63 -13.56 -5.22
CA ASP A 52 8.49 -13.87 -6.37
C ASP A 52 8.92 -12.58 -7.10
N GLN A 53 8.01 -11.63 -7.28
CA GLN A 53 8.33 -10.32 -7.85
C GLN A 53 9.30 -9.52 -6.98
N CYS A 54 9.12 -9.50 -5.65
CA CYS A 54 10.06 -8.87 -4.73
C CYS A 54 11.44 -9.54 -4.77
N ALA A 55 11.49 -10.87 -4.86
CA ALA A 55 12.76 -11.60 -4.98
C ALA A 55 13.47 -11.28 -6.29
N ALA A 56 12.74 -11.22 -7.41
CA ALA A 56 13.27 -10.81 -8.70
C ALA A 56 13.83 -9.38 -8.64
N ALA A 57 13.07 -8.41 -8.13
CA ALA A 57 13.52 -7.02 -7.99
C ALA A 57 14.77 -6.88 -7.11
N LYS A 58 14.89 -7.66 -6.03
CA LYS A 58 16.10 -7.69 -5.18
C LYS A 58 17.30 -8.24 -5.93
N SER A 59 17.10 -9.30 -6.72
CA SER A 59 18.19 -9.87 -7.53
C SER A 59 18.71 -8.87 -8.57
N THR A 60 17.80 -8.14 -9.23
CA THR A 60 18.14 -7.04 -10.15
C THR A 60 18.93 -5.95 -9.42
N PHE A 61 18.45 -5.51 -8.25
CA PHE A 61 19.12 -4.46 -7.48
C PHE A 61 20.54 -4.85 -7.05
N VAL A 62 20.78 -6.10 -6.65
CA VAL A 62 22.11 -6.57 -6.26
C VAL A 62 23.11 -6.49 -7.42
N GLN A 63 22.67 -6.80 -8.64
CA GLN A 63 23.50 -6.79 -9.85
C GLN A 63 23.89 -5.37 -10.32
N LEU A 64 23.18 -4.33 -9.86
CA LEU A 64 23.50 -2.95 -10.22
C LEU A 64 24.83 -2.46 -9.64
N THR A 65 25.52 -1.65 -10.42
CA THR A 65 26.71 -0.91 -9.98
C THR A 65 26.36 0.14 -8.92
N PRO A 66 27.32 0.58 -8.08
CA PRO A 66 27.09 1.64 -7.11
C PRO A 66 26.53 2.94 -7.71
N GLU A 67 26.96 3.29 -8.93
CA GLU A 67 26.52 4.49 -9.65
C GLU A 67 25.04 4.38 -10.07
N GLN A 68 24.63 3.19 -10.53
CA GLN A 68 23.24 2.89 -10.89
C GLN A 68 22.31 2.80 -9.68
N LYS A 69 22.85 2.59 -8.47
CA LYS A 69 22.09 2.57 -7.21
C LYS A 69 21.79 3.96 -6.66
N ILE A 70 22.35 5.02 -7.24
CA ILE A 70 22.08 6.40 -6.85
C ILE A 70 20.64 6.74 -7.26
N ARG A 71 19.85 7.27 -6.32
CA ARG A 71 18.46 7.70 -6.57
C ARG A 71 18.41 9.01 -7.37
N GLY A 72 17.33 9.20 -8.11
CA GLY A 72 17.09 10.40 -8.91
C GLY A 72 17.81 10.36 -10.26
N GLN A 73 18.07 9.16 -10.78
CA GLN A 73 18.50 9.01 -12.17
C GLN A 73 17.37 9.45 -13.10
N PRO A 74 17.68 10.00 -14.28
CA PRO A 74 16.65 10.31 -15.26
C PRO A 74 15.83 9.06 -15.61
N PRO A 75 14.50 9.16 -15.74
CA PRO A 75 13.66 8.01 -16.08
C PRO A 75 14.09 7.33 -17.38
N CYS A 76 13.85 6.02 -17.47
CA CYS A 76 14.14 5.22 -18.66
C CYS A 76 15.62 5.22 -19.13
N THR A 77 16.56 5.35 -18.19
CA THR A 77 18.02 5.28 -18.46
C THR A 77 18.64 3.93 -18.10
N LEU A 78 17.94 3.11 -17.31
CA LEU A 78 18.37 1.82 -16.84
C LEU A 78 17.42 0.73 -17.36
N GLN A 79 17.92 -0.12 -18.24
CA GLN A 79 17.17 -1.23 -18.81
C GLN A 79 17.02 -2.36 -17.78
N SER A 80 16.14 -2.16 -16.82
CA SER A 80 15.85 -3.09 -15.73
C SER A 80 14.39 -3.00 -15.33
N GLU A 81 13.85 -4.11 -14.85
CA GLU A 81 12.52 -4.16 -14.23
C GLU A 81 12.65 -4.00 -12.72
N PHE A 82 11.86 -3.08 -12.15
CA PHE A 82 11.74 -2.90 -10.71
C PHE A 82 10.31 -3.05 -10.21
N HIS A 83 10.18 -3.47 -8.96
CA HIS A 83 8.91 -3.64 -8.29
C HIS A 83 8.75 -2.59 -7.19
N TYR A 84 7.62 -1.90 -7.22
CA TYR A 84 7.24 -0.90 -6.24
C TYR A 84 5.90 -1.25 -5.60
N SER A 85 5.84 -1.10 -4.28
CA SER A 85 4.58 -1.14 -3.54
C SER A 85 4.25 0.24 -2.98
N PHE A 86 2.98 0.62 -2.93
CA PHE A 86 2.59 1.89 -2.34
C PHE A 86 1.22 1.82 -1.67
N ASP A 87 1.06 2.63 -0.63
CA ASP A 87 -0.20 2.75 0.10
C ASP A 87 -0.28 4.07 0.88
N TYR A 88 -1.49 4.50 1.21
CA TYR A 88 -1.72 5.50 2.24
C TYR A 88 -1.66 4.87 3.63
N ALA A 89 -0.76 5.37 4.46
CA ALA A 89 -0.83 5.09 5.87
C ALA A 89 -2.11 5.67 6.50
N GLN A 90 -2.49 5.11 7.66
CA GLN A 90 -3.50 5.70 8.51
C GLN A 90 -3.12 7.16 8.84
N GLN A 91 -4.12 8.05 8.95
CA GLN A 91 -3.89 9.47 9.20
C GLN A 91 -2.98 9.65 10.43
N VAL A 92 -1.86 10.34 10.22
CA VAL A 92 -0.90 10.67 11.27
C VAL A 92 -1.34 11.98 11.90
N HIS A 93 -1.31 12.04 13.22
CA HIS A 93 -1.62 13.25 13.97
C HIS A 93 -0.36 13.76 14.63
N TYR A 94 -0.10 15.06 14.51
CA TYR A 94 1.02 15.69 15.20
C TYR A 94 0.52 16.80 16.13
N PRO A 95 1.21 17.02 17.27
CA PRO A 95 0.85 18.09 18.20
C PRO A 95 0.88 19.44 17.50
N HIS A 96 -0.19 20.21 17.64
CA HIS A 96 -0.30 21.54 17.07
C HIS A 96 -0.77 22.52 18.13
N TYR A 97 -0.07 23.65 18.24
CA TYR A 97 -0.47 24.76 19.09
C TYR A 97 -1.08 25.84 18.22
N ALA A 98 -2.41 25.89 18.16
CA ALA A 98 -3.09 27.08 17.65
C ALA A 98 -2.81 28.21 18.67
N GLN A 99 -2.16 29.30 18.24
CA GLN A 99 -1.84 30.47 19.06
C GLN A 99 -3.12 31.27 19.42
N GLN A 100 -4.13 30.60 19.99
CA GLN A 100 -5.41 31.19 20.33
C GLN A 100 -5.33 31.82 21.73
N VAL A 101 -5.59 33.12 21.83
CA VAL A 101 -5.71 33.85 23.10
C VAL A 101 -7.11 33.59 23.67
N GLY A 102 -7.24 32.61 24.57
CA GLY A 102 -8.50 32.26 25.25
C GLY A 102 -8.42 30.94 26.02
N PRO A 103 -9.37 30.64 26.93
CA PRO A 103 -9.37 29.40 27.68
C PRO A 103 -9.52 28.19 26.75
N LEU A 104 -8.68 27.19 27.03
CA LEU A 104 -8.13 26.25 26.06
C LEU A 104 -8.99 24.97 26.02
N PHE A 105 -10.19 25.04 25.44
CA PHE A 105 -11.17 23.97 25.59
C PHE A 105 -11.07 22.82 24.57
N PHE A 106 -10.46 23.01 23.39
CA PHE A 106 -10.31 21.92 22.40
C PHE A 106 -9.00 22.04 21.60
N LYS A 107 -7.96 21.28 21.97
CA LYS A 107 -6.78 21.06 21.10
C LYS A 107 -7.04 19.81 20.26
N THR A 108 -7.53 19.97 19.04
CA THR A 108 -7.53 18.87 18.07
C THR A 108 -6.12 18.76 17.47
N PRO A 109 -5.48 17.58 17.51
CA PRO A 109 -4.23 17.35 16.80
C PRO A 109 -4.38 17.67 15.32
N ARG A 110 -3.33 18.21 14.70
CA ARG A 110 -3.35 18.52 13.27
C ARG A 110 -3.14 17.26 12.46
N LYS A 111 -3.96 17.07 11.43
CA LYS A 111 -3.93 15.86 10.62
C LYS A 111 -2.86 15.94 9.54
N CYS A 112 -2.22 14.82 9.27
CA CYS A 112 -1.29 14.63 8.18
C CYS A 112 -1.67 13.36 7.44
N GLN A 113 -1.87 13.47 6.14
CA GLN A 113 -1.95 12.31 5.29
C GLN A 113 -0.54 11.87 4.94
N CYS A 114 -0.28 10.57 5.01
CA CYS A 114 1.02 9.99 4.70
C CYS A 114 0.83 8.96 3.59
N PHE A 115 1.56 9.13 2.49
CA PHE A 115 1.57 8.20 1.36
C PHE A 115 2.98 7.65 1.19
N GLY A 116 3.14 6.34 1.29
CA GLY A 116 4.43 5.67 1.19
C GLY A 116 4.59 4.98 -0.15
N ILE A 117 5.76 5.11 -0.77
CA ILE A 117 6.19 4.31 -1.92
C ILE A 117 7.45 3.54 -1.53
N CYS A 118 7.41 2.23 -1.63
CA CYS A 118 8.51 1.31 -1.35
C CYS A 118 9.08 0.79 -2.66
N CYS A 119 10.40 0.85 -2.80
CA CYS A 119 11.13 0.11 -3.82
C CYS A 119 11.50 -1.27 -3.25
N GLU A 120 10.80 -2.32 -3.66
CA GLU A 120 10.94 -3.66 -3.10
C GLU A 120 12.33 -4.28 -3.35
N GLY A 121 12.99 -3.86 -4.44
CA GLY A 121 14.34 -4.29 -4.77
C GLY A 121 15.40 -3.71 -3.83
N SER A 122 15.30 -2.42 -3.50
CA SER A 122 16.28 -1.74 -2.62
C SER A 122 15.89 -1.77 -1.14
N GLY A 123 14.61 -2.00 -0.83
CA GLY A 123 14.04 -1.84 0.51
C GLY A 123 13.89 -0.39 0.96
N THR A 124 14.05 0.59 0.06
CA THR A 124 13.89 2.01 0.38
C THR A 124 12.43 2.40 0.32
N GLN A 125 11.95 3.10 1.35
CA GLN A 125 10.62 3.72 1.37
C GLN A 125 10.72 5.24 1.39
N ILE A 126 9.95 5.91 0.53
CA ILE A 126 9.78 7.36 0.50
C ILE A 126 8.36 7.70 0.96
N PHE A 127 8.25 8.62 1.91
CA PHE A 127 6.97 9.08 2.43
C PHE A 127 6.68 10.52 1.97
N TYR A 128 5.51 10.71 1.37
CA TYR A 128 4.92 12.00 1.08
C TYR A 128 3.99 12.39 2.23
N LEU A 129 4.31 13.50 2.89
CA LEU A 129 3.52 14.05 3.99
C LEU A 129 2.71 15.24 3.49
N VAL A 130 1.39 15.10 3.53
CA VAL A 130 0.44 16.11 3.09
C VAL A 130 -0.29 16.64 4.30
N ASP A 131 -0.07 17.92 4.59
CA ASP A 131 -0.71 18.60 5.70
C ASP A 131 -2.22 18.82 5.48
N GLU A 132 -3.00 18.87 6.57
CA GLU A 132 -4.44 19.16 6.56
C GLU A 132 -4.82 20.45 5.83
N ALA A 133 -3.97 21.48 5.82
CA ALA A 133 -4.26 22.73 5.12
C ALA A 133 -4.17 22.61 3.58
N GLN A 134 -3.58 21.53 3.07
CA GLN A 134 -3.50 21.26 1.65
C GLN A 134 -4.80 20.60 1.18
N HIS A 135 -5.50 21.25 0.23
CA HIS A 135 -6.80 20.79 -0.29
C HIS A 135 -6.69 19.60 -1.26
N SER A 136 -5.62 18.80 -1.18
CA SER A 136 -5.52 17.58 -1.97
C SER A 136 -6.34 16.48 -1.30
N ASN A 137 -7.55 16.29 -1.79
CA ASN A 137 -8.34 15.09 -1.47
C ASN A 137 -7.54 13.83 -1.86
N LYS A 138 -7.75 12.74 -1.12
CA LYS A 138 -7.22 11.40 -1.46
C LYS A 138 -7.85 10.92 -2.75
N GLY A 139 -7.29 11.33 -3.89
CA GLY A 139 -7.79 10.97 -5.20
C GLY A 139 -6.69 10.42 -6.10
N ALA A 140 -7.09 9.65 -7.10
CA ALA A 140 -6.20 9.03 -8.08
C ALA A 140 -5.21 10.03 -8.71
N ASN A 141 -5.64 11.25 -9.07
CA ASN A 141 -4.75 12.27 -9.63
C ASN A 141 -3.58 12.59 -8.70
N THR A 142 -3.84 12.68 -7.39
CA THR A 142 -2.81 12.96 -6.39
C THR A 142 -1.83 11.78 -6.30
N VAL A 143 -2.33 10.55 -6.32
CA VAL A 143 -1.49 9.34 -6.35
C VAL A 143 -0.63 9.30 -7.61
N THR A 144 -1.21 9.53 -8.79
CA THR A 144 -0.47 9.61 -10.06
C THR A 144 0.59 10.71 -10.03
N SER A 145 0.29 11.88 -9.48
CA SER A 145 1.28 12.96 -9.34
C SER A 145 2.42 12.58 -8.39
N MET A 146 2.14 11.91 -7.27
CA MET A 146 3.18 11.43 -6.34
C MET A 146 4.04 10.32 -6.95
N LEU A 147 3.44 9.38 -7.69
CA LEU A 147 4.17 8.34 -8.43
C LEU A 147 5.06 8.96 -9.51
N HIS A 148 4.52 9.87 -10.32
CA HIS A 148 5.28 10.56 -11.34
C HIS A 148 6.46 11.34 -10.74
N HIS A 149 6.22 12.08 -9.64
CA HIS A 149 7.29 12.75 -8.91
C HIS A 149 8.32 11.75 -8.37
N HIS A 150 7.90 10.60 -7.86
CA HIS A 150 8.80 9.56 -7.37
C HIS A 150 9.72 9.04 -8.46
N PHE A 151 9.19 8.66 -9.62
CA PHE A 151 10.02 8.16 -10.71
C PHE A 151 10.98 9.22 -11.27
N MET A 152 10.59 10.49 -11.23
CA MET A 152 11.45 11.60 -11.68
C MET A 152 12.62 11.89 -10.75
N TYR A 153 12.44 11.78 -9.43
CA TYR A 153 13.41 12.29 -8.44
C TYR A 153 13.96 11.24 -7.47
N HIS A 154 13.33 10.07 -7.39
CA HIS A 154 13.66 9.01 -6.43
C HIS A 154 13.90 7.64 -7.07
N GLY A 155 13.45 7.45 -8.32
CA GLY A 155 13.71 6.24 -9.11
C GLY A 155 15.19 6.02 -9.41
N LEU A 156 15.50 4.83 -9.89
CA LEU A 156 16.84 4.41 -10.32
C LEU A 156 17.02 4.53 -11.84
N GLY A 157 16.01 5.04 -12.54
CA GLY A 157 16.00 5.22 -13.99
C GLY A 157 15.45 4.01 -14.75
N GLU A 158 14.79 3.09 -14.05
CA GLU A 158 14.20 1.87 -14.61
C GLU A 158 13.28 2.13 -15.81
N THR A 159 13.33 1.22 -16.79
CA THR A 159 12.47 1.25 -17.99
C THR A 159 11.17 0.49 -17.80
N ASP A 160 11.15 -0.50 -16.91
CA ASP A 160 9.98 -1.33 -16.62
C ASP A 160 9.67 -1.32 -15.12
N VAL A 161 8.39 -1.15 -14.79
CA VAL A 161 7.90 -0.95 -13.43
C VAL A 161 6.68 -1.82 -13.18
N LYS A 162 6.80 -2.70 -12.19
CA LYS A 162 5.68 -3.41 -11.56
C LYS A 162 5.18 -2.59 -10.38
N LEU A 163 3.87 -2.34 -10.35
CA LEU A 163 3.20 -1.60 -9.28
C LEU A 163 2.28 -2.53 -8.51
N HIS A 164 2.43 -2.57 -7.19
CA HIS A 164 1.53 -3.29 -6.29
C HIS A 164 0.92 -2.32 -5.28
N MET A 165 -0.39 -2.42 -5.10
CA MET A 165 -1.14 -1.53 -4.20
C MET A 165 -2.40 -2.25 -3.73
N ASP A 166 -3.01 -1.79 -2.63
CA ASP A 166 -4.34 -2.24 -2.29
C ASP A 166 -5.35 -1.61 -3.28
N ASN A 167 -6.33 -2.37 -3.77
CA ASN A 167 -7.32 -1.87 -4.74
C ASN A 167 -8.36 -0.96 -4.07
N CYS A 168 -7.91 0.04 -3.32
CA CYS A 168 -8.75 1.02 -2.68
C CYS A 168 -9.35 1.96 -3.74
N SER A 169 -10.67 2.12 -3.73
CA SER A 169 -11.42 2.89 -4.72
C SER A 169 -11.00 4.36 -4.84
N GLY A 170 -10.35 4.92 -3.81
CA GLY A 170 -9.77 6.25 -3.85
C GLY A 170 -8.45 6.35 -4.64
N GLN A 171 -7.72 5.24 -4.79
CA GLN A 171 -6.42 5.17 -5.46
C GLN A 171 -6.54 4.82 -6.95
N ASN A 172 -7.55 4.04 -7.35
CA ASN A 172 -7.69 3.53 -8.72
C ASN A 172 -8.96 4.03 -9.43
N LYS A 173 -8.95 5.25 -9.97
CA LYS A 173 -10.11 5.78 -10.74
C LYS A 173 -10.19 5.31 -12.18
N ASN A 174 -9.10 4.80 -12.76
CA ASN A 174 -8.99 4.67 -14.21
C ASN A 174 -8.74 3.25 -14.72
N ASN A 175 -8.71 2.20 -13.87
CA ASN A 175 -8.25 0.85 -14.28
C ASN A 175 -6.86 0.87 -14.97
N THR A 176 -6.12 1.99 -14.90
CA THR A 176 -4.82 2.16 -15.60
C THR A 176 -3.67 1.66 -14.75
N VAL A 177 -3.91 1.50 -13.45
CA VAL A 177 -3.01 0.82 -12.54
C VAL A 177 -3.66 -0.55 -12.31
N ILE A 178 -3.22 -1.50 -13.14
CA ILE A 178 -3.74 -2.87 -13.17
C ILE A 178 -3.34 -3.53 -11.84
N GLY A 179 -4.30 -4.18 -11.19
CA GLY A 179 -4.07 -5.05 -10.03
C GLY A 179 -3.71 -6.46 -10.45
#